data_AF-A0A1P8LYZ1-F1
#
_entry.id   AF-A0A1P8LYZ1-F1
#
_cell.length_a   1.000
_cell.length_b   1.000
_cell.length_c   1.000
_cell.angle_alpha   90.00
_cell.angle_beta   90.00
_cell.angle_gamma   90.00
#
_symmetry.space_group_name_H-M   'P 1'
#
loop_
_entity.id
_entity.type
_entity.pdbx_description
1 polymer ?
#
loop_
_entity_poly.entity_id
_entity_poly.type
_entity_poly.pdbx_seq_one_letter_code
_entity_poly.pdbx_strand_id
1 'polypeptide(L)'
;MSATEIQSPRSGQIIGKPESGRIAPKYRRNGTSRGNFEMLAWLFMRLSGVVLVVLIFGHLFVNLLVGEGIHAIDFGFVAGKWADPFWQFWDLAMLWLAMLHGTNGVRTIINDYAEKDSTRFWLKMVLYAASAVIIILGTLVIFTFNPCPVVDGVQLPGGFCPA
;
A
#
# COMPACT_ATOMS: atom_id res chain seq x y z
N MET A 1 7.96 -74.99 -21.23
CA MET A 1 7.73 -73.67 -20.60
C MET A 1 8.14 -72.63 -21.63
N SER A 2 7.18 -72.10 -22.40
CA SER A 2 7.41 -71.02 -23.37
C SER A 2 6.47 -69.89 -23.01
N ALA A 3 7.04 -68.71 -22.76
CA ALA A 3 6.30 -67.50 -22.41
C ALA A 3 5.52 -66.99 -23.62
N THR A 4 4.24 -66.66 -23.42
CA THR A 4 3.43 -65.93 -24.38
C THR A 4 3.76 -64.44 -24.25
N GLU A 5 4.51 -63.91 -25.20
CA GLU A 5 4.76 -62.49 -25.35
C GLU A 5 3.50 -61.82 -25.96
N ILE A 6 2.87 -60.90 -25.23
CA ILE A 6 1.72 -60.13 -25.70
C ILE A 6 2.24 -58.98 -26.56
N GLN A 7 2.12 -59.11 -27.88
CA GLN A 7 2.50 -58.06 -28.83
C GLN A 7 1.33 -57.07 -29.04
N SER A 8 1.56 -55.79 -28.77
CA SER A 8 0.57 -54.73 -28.93
C SER A 8 0.31 -54.43 -30.42
N PRO A 9 -0.96 -54.38 -30.88
CA PRO A 9 -1.29 -54.21 -32.28
C PRO A 9 -1.39 -52.72 -32.62
N ARG A 10 -0.27 -52.07 -32.95
CA ARG A 10 -0.31 -50.81 -33.73
C ARG A 10 1.03 -50.42 -34.34
N SER A 11 1.65 -51.36 -35.06
CA SER A 11 2.56 -50.99 -36.17
C SER A 11 1.75 -50.98 -37.45
N GLY A 12 0.98 -49.90 -37.64
CA GLY A 12 0.19 -49.66 -38.85
C GLY A 12 0.47 -48.25 -39.37
N GLN A 13 0.96 -48.20 -40.60
CA GLN A 13 1.22 -47.01 -41.42
C GLN A 13 0.28 -45.83 -41.15
N ILE A 14 0.85 -44.63 -40.97
CA ILE A 14 0.20 -43.40 -41.44
C ILE A 14 1.06 -42.82 -42.55
N ILE A 15 0.73 -43.28 -43.75
CA ILE A 15 1.01 -42.61 -45.02
C ILE A 15 0.21 -41.30 -45.01
N GLY A 16 0.89 -40.18 -45.31
CA GLY A 16 0.29 -38.95 -45.82
C GLY A 16 -0.63 -38.18 -44.86
N LYS A 17 -0.04 -37.28 -44.07
CA LYS A 17 -0.75 -36.05 -43.66
C LYS A 17 0.19 -34.88 -43.92
N PRO A 18 -0.21 -33.83 -44.64
CA PRO A 18 0.59 -32.62 -44.66
C PRO A 18 0.67 -32.18 -43.21
N GLU A 19 1.89 -32.12 -42.68
CA GLU A 19 2.14 -31.56 -41.36
C GLU A 19 1.56 -30.16 -41.41
N SER A 20 0.37 -30.01 -40.79
CA SER A 20 -0.33 -28.75 -40.71
C SER A 20 0.68 -27.76 -40.19
N GLY A 21 1.04 -26.77 -41.03
CA GLY A 21 2.00 -25.70 -40.76
C GLY A 21 1.53 -24.79 -39.62
N ARG A 22 1.21 -25.39 -38.47
CA ARG A 22 1.04 -24.71 -37.21
C ARG A 22 2.43 -24.34 -36.78
N ILE A 23 2.86 -23.19 -37.26
CA ILE A 23 3.89 -22.39 -36.62
C ILE A 23 3.45 -22.34 -35.15
N ALA A 24 4.07 -23.15 -34.29
CA ALA A 24 3.85 -23.07 -32.86
C ALA A 24 4.01 -21.60 -32.51
N PRO A 25 3.06 -20.97 -31.79
CA PRO A 25 3.19 -19.56 -31.46
C PRO A 25 4.48 -19.43 -30.67
N LYS A 26 5.53 -18.93 -31.34
CA LYS A 26 6.81 -18.67 -30.73
C LYS A 26 6.47 -17.59 -29.72
N TYR A 27 6.37 -17.97 -28.45
CA TYR A 27 6.15 -17.03 -27.37
C TYR A 27 7.36 -16.11 -27.35
N ARG A 28 7.31 -15.07 -28.18
CA ARG A 28 8.19 -13.90 -28.09
C ARG A 28 7.78 -13.26 -26.79
N ARG A 29 8.37 -13.75 -25.70
CA ARG A 29 8.52 -13.00 -24.48
C ARG A 29 9.27 -11.76 -24.94
N ASN A 30 8.54 -10.70 -25.27
CA ASN A 30 9.12 -9.40 -25.52
C ASN A 30 9.76 -9.04 -24.18
N GLY A 31 11.04 -9.40 -24.05
CA GLY A 31 11.92 -9.02 -22.95
C GLY A 31 12.25 -7.55 -23.05
N THR A 32 11.23 -6.70 -23.28
CA THR A 32 11.33 -5.32 -22.87
C THR A 32 11.37 -5.37 -21.37
N SER A 33 12.60 -5.37 -20.85
CA SER A 33 12.96 -5.07 -19.48
C SER A 33 12.34 -3.71 -19.11
N ARG A 34 11.03 -3.68 -18.87
CA ARG A 34 10.44 -2.73 -17.93
C ARG A 34 11.15 -3.09 -16.62
N GLY A 35 12.03 -2.20 -16.16
CA GLY A 35 12.96 -2.49 -15.07
C GLY A 35 12.27 -2.99 -13.80
N ASN A 36 13.05 -3.27 -12.76
CA ASN A 36 12.60 -3.80 -11.46
C ASN A 36 11.48 -2.99 -10.76
N PHE A 37 10.94 -1.93 -11.37
CA PHE A 37 9.82 -1.13 -10.89
C PHE A 37 8.56 -1.95 -10.59
N GLU A 38 8.15 -2.89 -11.45
CA GLU A 38 6.97 -3.72 -11.16
C GLU A 38 7.20 -4.61 -9.93
N MET A 39 8.40 -5.17 -9.81
CA MET A 39 8.81 -5.95 -8.64
C MET A 39 8.90 -5.09 -7.38
N LEU A 40 9.46 -3.88 -7.46
CA LEU A 40 9.58 -2.94 -6.35
C LEU A 40 8.21 -2.44 -5.90
N ALA A 41 7.31 -2.09 -6.83
CA ALA A 41 5.95 -1.69 -6.52
C ALA A 41 5.15 -2.84 -5.88
N TRP A 42 5.33 -4.06 -6.40
CA TRP A 42 4.74 -5.25 -5.81
C TRP A 42 5.23 -5.44 -4.38
N LEU A 43 6.55 -5.42 -4.18
CA LEU A 43 7.20 -5.62 -2.88
C LEU A 43 6.76 -4.54 -1.90
N PHE A 44 6.75 -3.28 -2.30
CA PHE A 44 6.28 -2.15 -1.51
C PHE A 44 4.87 -2.41 -0.98
N MET A 45 3.91 -2.81 -1.83
CA MET A 45 2.52 -3.07 -1.38
C MET A 45 2.44 -4.17 -0.32
N ARG A 46 3.30 -5.20 -0.37
CA ARG A 46 3.25 -6.31 0.60
C ARG A 46 3.88 -5.89 1.91
N LEU A 47 5.10 -5.35 1.85
CA LEU A 47 5.85 -4.96 3.04
C LEU A 47 5.15 -3.82 3.78
N SER A 48 4.70 -2.79 3.05
CA SER A 48 3.95 -1.69 3.66
C SER A 48 2.65 -2.15 4.30
N GLY A 49 1.94 -3.12 3.69
CA GLY A 49 0.72 -3.68 4.28
C GLY A 49 0.97 -4.34 5.64
N VAL A 50 2.02 -5.17 5.74
CA VAL A 50 2.40 -5.83 7.02
C VAL A 50 2.80 -4.80 8.09
N VAL A 51 3.61 -3.81 7.71
CA VAL A 51 4.01 -2.73 8.63
C VAL A 51 2.79 -1.91 9.07
N LEU A 52 1.89 -1.59 8.15
CA LEU A 52 0.68 -0.82 8.42
C LEU A 52 -0.27 -1.53 9.39
N VAL A 53 -0.35 -2.87 9.38
CA VAL A 53 -1.11 -3.61 10.38
C VAL A 53 -0.61 -3.24 11.79
N VAL A 54 0.69 -3.34 12.05
CA VAL A 54 1.25 -3.00 13.36
C VAL A 54 1.02 -1.54 13.70
N LEU A 55 1.30 -0.63 12.76
CA LEU A 55 1.15 0.81 12.97
C LEU A 55 -0.29 1.19 13.31
N ILE A 56 -1.26 0.76 12.49
CA ILE A 56 -2.67 1.10 12.64
C ILE A 56 -3.25 0.48 13.91
N PHE A 57 -2.97 -0.80 14.19
CA PHE A 57 -3.49 -1.43 15.41
C PHE A 57 -2.93 -0.76 16.67
N GLY A 58 -1.64 -0.42 16.71
CA GLY A 58 -1.05 0.33 17.82
C GLY A 58 -1.71 1.70 18.01
N HIS A 59 -1.95 2.43 16.92
CA HIS A 59 -2.63 3.73 16.97
C HIS A 59 -4.09 3.62 17.41
N LEU A 60 -4.86 2.69 16.86
CA LEU A 60 -6.24 2.46 17.29
C LEU A 60 -6.32 2.01 18.75
N PHE A 61 -5.40 1.14 19.18
CA PHE A 61 -5.38 0.66 20.56
C PHE A 61 -5.12 1.79 21.56
N VAL A 62 -4.08 2.60 21.35
CA VAL A 62 -3.75 3.70 22.27
C VAL A 62 -4.82 4.80 22.26
N ASN A 63 -5.44 5.09 21.11
CA ASN A 63 -6.44 6.14 21.04
C ASN A 63 -7.84 5.70 21.50
N LEU A 64 -8.22 4.43 21.33
CA LEU A 64 -9.60 3.98 21.56
C LEU A 64 -9.77 3.04 22.76
N LEU A 65 -8.73 2.31 23.17
CA LEU A 65 -8.85 1.23 24.15
C LEU A 65 -8.11 1.50 25.47
N VAL A 66 -7.21 2.49 25.51
CA VAL A 66 -6.48 2.89 26.71
C VAL A 66 -7.16 4.09 27.37
N GLY A 67 -7.13 4.15 28.71
CA GLY A 67 -7.72 5.26 29.47
C GLY A 67 -9.25 5.27 29.38
N GLU A 68 -9.82 6.43 29.10
CA GLU A 68 -11.28 6.59 28.92
C GLU A 68 -11.73 6.40 27.46
N GLY A 69 -10.85 5.87 26.61
CA GLY A 69 -11.13 5.62 25.19
C GLY A 69 -11.41 6.90 24.40
N ILE A 70 -12.38 6.84 23.48
CA ILE A 70 -12.70 7.96 22.57
C ILE A 70 -13.09 9.26 23.29
N HIS A 71 -13.61 9.17 24.51
CA HIS A 71 -14.01 10.34 25.30
C HIS A 71 -12.83 11.14 25.85
N ALA A 72 -11.63 10.55 25.89
CA ALA A 72 -10.39 11.22 26.29
C ALA A 72 -9.69 11.94 25.13
N ILE A 73 -10.15 11.80 23.88
CA ILE A 73 -9.48 12.40 22.73
C ILE A 73 -9.82 13.90 22.65
N ASP A 74 -8.93 14.70 23.23
CA ASP A 74 -8.96 16.16 23.15
C ASP A 74 -7.59 16.74 22.73
N PHE A 75 -7.45 18.07 22.75
CA PHE A 75 -6.19 18.74 22.45
C PHE A 75 -5.07 18.31 23.41
N GLY A 76 -5.36 18.16 24.70
CA GLY A 76 -4.39 17.80 25.73
C GLY A 76 -3.84 16.38 25.53
N PHE A 77 -4.69 15.44 25.14
CA PHE A 77 -4.29 14.09 24.76
C PHE A 77 -3.35 14.09 23.55
N VAL A 78 -3.72 14.78 22.47
CA VAL A 78 -2.87 14.87 21.26
C VAL A 78 -1.56 15.59 21.58
N ALA A 79 -1.62 16.67 22.36
CA ALA A 79 -0.44 17.43 22.76
C ALA A 79 0.51 16.63 23.64
N GLY A 80 -0.01 15.88 24.62
CA GLY A 80 0.82 14.99 25.44
C GLY A 80 1.46 13.89 24.61
N LYS A 81 0.72 13.31 23.67
CA LYS A 81 1.24 12.27 22.77
C LYS A 81 2.34 12.82 21.86
N TRP A 82 2.10 13.95 21.21
CA TRP A 82 3.06 14.59 20.30
C TRP A 82 4.14 15.41 21.00
N ALA A 83 4.14 15.51 22.34
CA ALA A 83 5.29 16.01 23.10
C ALA A 83 6.46 15.01 23.07
N ASP A 84 6.18 13.71 22.89
CA ASP A 84 7.20 12.68 22.69
C ASP A 84 7.46 12.45 21.17
N PRO A 85 8.70 12.64 20.69
CA PRO A 85 9.07 12.41 19.30
C PRO A 85 8.74 11.00 18.78
N PHE A 86 8.71 9.99 19.64
CA PHE A 86 8.37 8.62 19.25
C PHE A 86 7.02 8.56 18.54
N TRP A 87 5.99 9.22 19.10
CA TRP A 87 4.65 9.22 18.51
C TRP A 87 4.54 10.08 17.26
N GLN A 88 5.33 11.16 17.16
CA GLN A 88 5.42 11.96 15.94
C GLN A 88 5.94 11.09 14.77
N PHE A 89 7.02 10.34 14.98
CA PHE A 89 7.56 9.44 13.96
C PHE A 89 6.63 8.26 13.66
N TRP A 90 5.92 7.73 14.67
CA TRP A 90 4.91 6.69 14.48
C TRP A 90 3.78 7.15 13.56
N ASP A 91 3.18 8.31 13.86
CA ASP A 91 2.08 8.87 13.07
C ASP A 91 2.58 9.35 11.69
N LEU A 92 3.80 9.88 11.57
CA LEU A 92 4.43 10.23 10.29
C LEU A 92 4.63 8.99 9.40
N ALA A 93 5.22 7.93 9.95
CA ALA A 93 5.43 6.68 9.23
C ALA A 93 4.10 6.10 8.76
N MET A 94 3.07 6.12 9.62
CA MET A 94 1.73 5.67 9.27
C MET A 94 1.11 6.53 8.17
N LEU A 95 1.17 7.86 8.28
CA LEU A 95 0.66 8.80 7.27
C LEU A 95 1.28 8.48 5.90
N TRP A 96 2.61 8.43 5.83
CA TRP A 96 3.30 8.21 4.56
C TRP A 96 3.03 6.81 4.00
N LEU A 97 3.15 5.77 4.81
CA LEU A 97 2.91 4.40 4.35
C LEU A 97 1.45 4.19 3.95
N ALA A 98 0.49 4.67 4.74
CA ALA A 98 -0.94 4.49 4.46
C ALA A 98 -1.35 5.25 3.21
N MET A 99 -0.89 6.50 3.05
CA MET A 99 -1.19 7.27 1.84
C MET A 99 -0.54 6.63 0.62
N LEU A 100 0.75 6.32 0.64
CA LEU A 100 1.42 5.71 -0.52
C LEU A 100 0.86 4.32 -0.86
N HIS A 101 0.53 3.49 0.14
CA HIS A 101 -0.12 2.20 -0.05
C HIS A 101 -1.53 2.36 -0.64
N GLY A 102 -2.34 3.23 -0.05
CA GLY A 102 -3.70 3.53 -0.50
C GLY A 102 -3.72 4.10 -1.92
N THR A 103 -2.87 5.09 -2.22
CA THR A 103 -2.74 5.69 -3.54
C THR A 103 -2.38 4.65 -4.60
N ASN A 104 -1.43 3.75 -4.32
CA ASN A 104 -1.07 2.68 -5.25
C ASN A 104 -2.20 1.66 -5.43
N GLY A 105 -2.91 1.30 -4.36
CA GLY A 105 -4.09 0.42 -4.44
C GLY A 105 -5.21 1.02 -5.28
N VAL A 106 -5.61 2.26 -4.98
CA VAL A 106 -6.67 2.97 -5.71
C VAL A 106 -6.26 3.23 -7.16
N ARG A 107 -4.99 3.50 -7.44
CA ARG A 107 -4.48 3.59 -8.83
C ARG A 107 -4.75 2.31 -9.60
N THR A 108 -4.51 1.14 -9.00
CA THR A 108 -4.81 -0.16 -9.62
C THR A 108 -6.31 -0.29 -9.88
N ILE A 109 -7.15 0.00 -8.88
CA ILE A 109 -8.62 0.00 -9.04
C ILE A 109 -9.06 0.92 -10.19
N ILE A 110 -8.53 2.15 -10.26
CA ILE A 110 -8.86 3.08 -11.35
C ILE A 110 -8.45 2.51 -12.72
N ASN A 111 -7.30 1.84 -12.81
CA ASN A 111 -6.88 1.22 -14.07
C ASN A 111 -7.80 0.06 -14.48
N ASP A 112 -8.28 -0.71 -13.51
CA ASP A 112 -9.08 -1.91 -13.76
C ASP A 112 -10.56 -1.59 -14.02
N TYR A 113 -11.10 -0.54 -13.41
CA TYR A 113 -12.54 -0.23 -13.45
C TYR A 113 -12.92 1.00 -14.28
N ALA A 114 -12.01 1.94 -14.57
CA ALA A 114 -12.33 3.08 -15.42
C ALA A 114 -12.20 2.71 -16.90
N GLU A 115 -13.34 2.56 -17.60
CA GLU A 115 -13.38 2.18 -19.02
C GLU A 115 -12.85 3.27 -19.96
N LYS A 116 -13.24 4.54 -19.72
CA LYS A 116 -12.87 5.68 -20.57
C LYS A 116 -11.53 6.27 -20.16
N ASP A 117 -10.66 6.54 -21.14
CA ASP A 117 -9.33 7.10 -20.90
C ASP A 117 -9.38 8.49 -20.23
N SER A 118 -10.33 9.33 -20.62
CA SER A 118 -10.52 10.65 -19.99
C SER A 118 -10.89 10.52 -18.51
N THR A 119 -11.83 9.65 -18.18
CA THR A 119 -12.22 9.37 -16.79
C THR A 119 -11.04 8.84 -15.97
N ARG A 120 -10.30 7.88 -16.53
CA ARG A 120 -9.10 7.31 -15.90
C ARG A 120 -8.03 8.37 -15.64
N PHE A 121 -7.81 9.30 -16.57
CA PHE A 121 -6.87 10.42 -16.41
C PHE A 121 -7.28 11.33 -15.26
N TRP A 122 -8.53 11.81 -15.25
CA TRP A 122 -9.02 12.73 -14.22
C TRP A 122 -9.06 12.09 -12.83
N LEU A 123 -9.47 10.82 -12.72
CA LEU A 123 -9.47 10.10 -11.45
C LEU A 123 -8.05 9.99 -10.86
N LYS A 124 -7.04 9.68 -11.68
CA LYS A 124 -5.64 9.65 -11.23
C LYS A 124 -5.13 11.03 -10.83
N MET A 125 -5.49 12.07 -11.58
CA MET A 125 -5.10 13.44 -11.24
C MET A 125 -5.64 13.85 -9.88
N VAL A 126 -6.94 13.62 -9.63
CA VAL A 126 -7.55 13.89 -8.32
C VAL A 126 -6.91 13.05 -7.23
N LEU A 127 -6.69 11.76 -7.47
CA LEU A 127 -6.05 10.86 -6.51
C LEU A 127 -4.66 11.37 -6.10
N TYR A 128 -3.80 11.70 -7.07
CA TYR A 128 -2.44 12.17 -6.77
C TYR A 128 -2.44 13.55 -6.12
N ALA A 129 -3.29 14.47 -6.57
CA ALA A 129 -3.41 15.79 -5.97
C ALA A 129 -3.87 15.70 -4.51
N ALA A 130 -4.95 14.96 -4.24
CA ALA A 130 -5.45 14.74 -2.88
C ALA A 130 -4.41 14.05 -1.99
N SER A 131 -3.73 13.02 -2.51
CA SER A 131 -2.69 12.32 -1.76
C SER A 131 -1.52 13.23 -1.41
N ALA A 132 -1.06 14.05 -2.36
CA ALA A 132 0.02 15.02 -2.13
C ALA A 132 -0.38 16.07 -1.09
N VAL A 133 -1.60 16.62 -1.19
CA VAL A 133 -2.13 17.60 -0.23
C VAL A 133 -2.18 17.01 1.18
N ILE A 134 -2.73 15.79 1.35
CA ILE A 134 -2.83 15.14 2.65
C ILE A 134 -1.46 14.83 3.24
N ILE A 135 -0.52 14.33 2.44
CA ILE A 135 0.85 14.04 2.91
C ILE A 135 1.55 15.33 3.35
N ILE A 136 1.49 16.38 2.54
CA ILE A 136 2.16 17.65 2.84
C ILE A 136 1.53 18.31 4.06
N LEU A 137 0.21 18.45 4.07
CA LEU A 137 -0.51 19.09 5.17
C LEU A 137 -0.34 18.28 6.47
N GLY A 138 -0.49 16.95 6.42
CA GLY A 138 -0.30 16.10 7.60
C GLY A 138 1.13 16.15 8.14
N THR A 139 2.13 16.12 7.25
CA THR A 139 3.54 16.28 7.66
C THR A 139 3.79 17.65 8.29
N LEU A 140 3.23 18.72 7.70
CA LEU A 140 3.31 20.05 8.26
C LEU A 140 2.70 20.08 9.66
N VAL A 141 1.47 19.60 9.82
CA VAL A 141 0.77 19.57 11.11
C VAL A 141 1.58 18.82 12.16
N ILE A 142 2.13 17.64 11.86
CA ILE A 142 2.94 16.87 12.83
C ILE A 142 4.13 17.69 13.35
N PHE A 143 4.84 18.40 12.47
CA PHE A 143 6.07 19.11 12.84
C PHE A 143 5.87 20.57 13.27
N THR A 144 4.76 21.20 12.93
CA THR A 144 4.44 22.57 13.36
C THR A 144 3.45 22.63 14.51
N PHE A 145 2.92 21.50 14.95
CA PHE A 145 2.04 21.45 16.11
C PHE A 145 2.83 21.84 17.37
N ASN A 146 2.31 22.82 18.11
CA ASN A 146 2.87 23.22 19.38
C ASN A 146 2.12 22.51 20.52
N PRO A 147 2.74 21.53 21.22
CA PRO A 147 2.11 20.87 22.36
C PRO A 147 1.96 21.77 23.58
N CYS A 148 2.69 22.89 23.64
CA CYS A 148 2.69 23.84 24.74
C CYS A 148 2.39 25.26 24.25
N PRO A 149 1.17 25.53 23.75
CA PRO A 149 0.79 26.86 23.29
C PRO A 149 0.66 27.85 24.47
N VAL A 150 1.06 29.09 24.22
CA VAL A 150 0.80 30.22 25.12
C VAL A 150 -0.40 30.98 24.58
N VAL A 151 -1.48 31.04 25.35
CA VAL A 151 -2.71 31.76 25.02
C VAL A 151 -2.88 32.88 26.04
N ASP A 152 -3.00 34.12 25.57
CA ASP A 152 -3.16 35.31 26.43
C ASP A 152 -2.07 35.46 27.51
N GLY A 153 -0.83 35.07 27.20
CA GLY A 153 0.29 35.12 28.12
C GLY A 153 0.30 34.00 29.18
N VAL A 154 -0.67 33.10 29.15
CA VAL A 154 -0.75 31.91 30.00
C VAL A 154 -0.36 30.69 29.18
N GLN A 155 0.66 29.97 29.63
CA GLN A 155 1.02 28.68 29.04
C GLN A 155 -0.07 27.67 29.40
N LEU A 156 -0.73 27.08 28.40
CA LEU A 156 -1.75 26.07 28.67
C LEU A 156 -1.05 24.84 29.28
N PRO A 157 -1.35 24.49 30.55
CA PRO A 157 -0.54 23.54 31.28
C PRO A 157 -0.92 22.10 30.88
N GLY A 158 -0.09 21.49 30.05
CA GLY A 158 0.09 20.03 30.07
C GLY A 158 1.22 19.70 31.04
N GLY A 159 1.07 18.67 31.89
CA GLY A 159 2.12 18.22 32.82
C GLY A 159 3.43 17.76 32.16
N PHE A 160 3.47 17.75 30.83
CA PHE A 160 4.60 17.43 29.97
C PHE A 160 5.32 18.68 29.42
N CYS A 161 4.80 19.88 29.65
CA CYS A 161 5.44 21.13 29.25
C CYS A 161 6.54 21.51 30.25
N PRO A 162 7.73 21.94 29.79
CA PRO A 162 8.75 22.50 30.68
C PRO A 162 8.22 23.76 31.36
N ALA A 163 8.53 23.90 32.66
CA ALA A 163 8.17 25.05 33.48
C ALA A 163 8.93 26.32 33.09
#